data_AF-A0A956D848-F1
#
_entry.id   AF-A0A956D848-F1
#
_cell.length_a   1.000
_cell.length_b   1.000
_cell.length_c   1.000
_cell.angle_alpha   90.00
_cell.angle_beta   90.00
_cell.angle_gamma   90.00
#
_symmetry.space_group_name_H-M   'P 1'
#
loop_
_entity.id
_entity.type
_entity.pdbx_description
1 polymer ?
#
loop_
_entity_poly.entity_id
_entity_poly.type
_entity_poly.pdbx_seq_one_letter_code
_entity_poly.pdbx_strand_id
1 'polypeptide(L)'
;MSRVDEGLRSDELRSALELALGGDRTRLEWLLARHGGLPAPRPNVKLAAAFGEELAGHGSVGLRLALELADAEVDGETREAFFPVAAAFALCALERRNAVSSARERRALDDALAELAADERRIVRVGAVAALTARATREGGADTLVRWAEGWIVDDDRERSFATSAAVLEVLGDRNVLAELRDADGLFAFLDRALDLVEKAPRSAERSPGRRRILTSLPLTFAALVPSVRGADEWLAGRCASVQHPDLRETLGLVLDKLKGGKVGGSALDALENAFEASRPPPRDPTKAGPEARRKGRRKRR
;
A
#
# COMPACT_ATOMS: atom_id res chain seq x y z
N MET A 1 -8.51 -4.29 21.96
CA MET A 1 -8.34 -5.08 20.71
C MET A 1 -7.99 -6.50 21.12
N SER A 2 -8.77 -7.53 20.74
CA SER A 2 -8.46 -8.91 21.15
C SER A 2 -7.18 -9.38 20.46
N ARG A 3 -6.31 -10.07 21.20
CA ARG A 3 -5.07 -10.65 20.67
C ARG A 3 -5.40 -11.50 19.44
N VAL A 4 -4.76 -11.19 18.32
CA VAL A 4 -4.85 -11.93 17.05
C VAL A 4 -3.84 -13.10 17.03
N ASP A 5 -3.20 -13.38 18.18
CA ASP A 5 -2.13 -14.38 18.33
C ASP A 5 -2.66 -15.81 18.59
N GLU A 6 -3.94 -16.05 18.38
CA GLU A 6 -4.51 -17.39 18.48
C GLU A 6 -4.67 -17.94 17.07
N GLY A 7 -3.97 -19.04 16.79
CA GLY A 7 -4.09 -19.80 15.54
C GLY A 7 -5.51 -20.36 15.33
N LEU A 8 -5.64 -21.38 14.49
CA LEU A 8 -6.95 -21.89 14.14
C LEU A 8 -7.62 -22.59 15.34
N ARG A 9 -8.69 -21.99 15.86
CA ARG A 9 -9.50 -22.57 16.95
C ARG A 9 -10.39 -23.74 16.50
N SER A 10 -10.59 -23.93 15.19
CA SER A 10 -11.43 -24.98 14.63
C SER A 10 -10.60 -26.22 14.30
N ASP A 11 -10.92 -27.34 14.95
CA ASP A 11 -10.27 -28.64 14.71
C ASP A 11 -10.44 -29.12 13.26
N GLU A 12 -11.57 -28.78 12.65
CA GLU A 12 -11.87 -29.10 11.26
C GLU A 12 -10.94 -28.35 10.29
N LEU A 13 -10.72 -27.06 10.53
CA LEU A 13 -9.80 -26.25 9.74
C LEU A 13 -8.35 -26.69 9.93
N ARG A 14 -7.95 -27.04 11.17
CA ARG A 14 -6.61 -27.58 11.44
C ARG A 14 -6.39 -28.91 10.72
N SER A 15 -7.34 -29.83 10.81
CA SER A 15 -7.26 -31.12 10.12
C SER A 15 -7.21 -30.95 8.59
N ALA A 16 -7.98 -30.02 8.04
CA ALA A 16 -7.95 -29.71 6.62
C ALA A 16 -6.62 -29.06 6.19
N LEU A 17 -6.02 -28.23 7.05
CA LEU A 17 -4.70 -27.65 6.81
C LEU A 17 -3.62 -28.75 6.77
N GLU A 18 -3.61 -29.69 7.71
CA GLU A 18 -2.66 -30.82 7.69
C GLU A 18 -2.74 -31.63 6.40
N LEU A 19 -3.96 -31.91 5.91
CA LEU A 19 -4.17 -32.57 4.62
C LEU A 19 -3.63 -31.73 3.45
N ALA A 20 -3.87 -30.42 3.47
CA ALA A 20 -3.40 -29.49 2.45
C ALA A 20 -1.87 -29.41 2.41
N LEU A 21 -1.20 -29.43 3.56
CA LEU A 21 0.26 -29.50 3.66
C LEU A 21 0.82 -30.81 3.10
N GLY A 22 0.04 -31.89 3.17
CA GLY A 22 0.31 -33.17 2.50
C GLY A 22 -0.02 -33.21 1.00
N GLY A 23 -0.65 -32.16 0.45
CA GLY A 23 -0.97 -32.01 -0.97
C GLY A 23 -2.46 -32.11 -1.33
N ASP A 24 -3.36 -32.44 -0.39
CA ASP A 24 -4.82 -32.43 -0.65
C ASP A 24 -5.47 -31.18 -0.08
N ARG A 25 -5.64 -30.17 -0.94
CA ARG A 25 -6.17 -28.85 -0.58
C ARG A 25 -7.68 -28.76 -0.62
N THR A 26 -8.37 -29.78 -1.15
CA THR A 26 -9.80 -29.73 -1.50
C THR A 26 -10.65 -29.30 -0.31
N ARG A 27 -10.40 -29.91 0.87
CA ARG A 27 -11.17 -29.60 2.07
C ARG A 27 -10.85 -28.21 2.62
N LEU A 28 -9.58 -27.82 2.58
CA LEU A 28 -9.13 -26.52 3.07
C LEU A 28 -9.74 -25.38 2.23
N GLU A 29 -9.62 -25.47 0.91
CA GLU A 29 -10.17 -24.48 -0.04
C GLU A 29 -11.68 -24.32 0.16
N TRP A 30 -12.42 -25.42 0.30
CA TRP A 30 -13.86 -25.37 0.58
C TRP A 30 -14.18 -24.64 1.89
N LEU A 31 -13.43 -24.91 2.97
CA LEU A 31 -13.63 -24.27 4.27
C LEU A 31 -13.28 -22.77 4.21
N LEU A 32 -12.16 -22.42 3.57
CA LEU A 32 -11.74 -21.03 3.39
C LEU A 32 -12.76 -20.24 2.56
N ALA A 33 -13.25 -20.79 1.45
CA ALA A 33 -14.29 -20.16 0.64
C ALA A 33 -15.61 -20.00 1.42
N ARG A 34 -15.99 -21.02 2.21
CA ARG A 34 -17.23 -21.00 3.01
C ARG A 34 -17.19 -19.97 4.14
N HIS A 35 -16.05 -19.83 4.83
CA HIS A 35 -15.92 -19.02 6.04
C HIS A 35 -15.17 -17.69 5.84
N GLY A 36 -14.66 -17.46 4.63
CA GLY A 36 -13.91 -16.25 4.24
C GLY A 36 -14.73 -14.97 4.21
N GLY A 37 -16.06 -15.06 4.36
CA GLY A 37 -16.95 -13.89 4.44
C GLY A 37 -17.30 -13.29 3.07
N LEU A 38 -16.87 -13.89 1.96
CA LEU A 38 -17.20 -13.46 0.61
C LEU A 38 -18.50 -14.12 0.13
N PRO A 39 -19.29 -13.47 -0.75
CA PRO A 39 -19.01 -12.24 -1.51
C PRO A 39 -19.34 -10.92 -0.78
N ALA A 40 -19.41 -10.90 0.56
CA ALA A 40 -19.61 -9.65 1.29
C ALA A 40 -18.44 -8.66 1.03
N PRO A 41 -18.65 -7.33 1.20
CA PRO A 41 -17.67 -6.31 0.79
C PRO A 41 -16.39 -6.28 1.64
N ARG A 42 -16.29 -7.12 2.67
CA ARG A 42 -15.12 -7.20 3.56
C ARG A 42 -14.78 -8.67 3.82
N PRO A 43 -13.52 -9.09 3.61
CA PRO A 43 -13.10 -10.45 3.90
C PRO A 43 -13.03 -10.69 5.41
N ASN A 44 -13.10 -11.95 5.82
CA ASN A 44 -12.94 -12.37 7.21
C ASN A 44 -11.45 -12.33 7.62
N VAL A 45 -10.95 -11.13 7.92
CA VAL A 45 -9.55 -10.90 8.30
C VAL A 45 -9.12 -11.64 9.57
N LYS A 46 -10.05 -11.96 10.48
CA LYS A 46 -9.75 -12.75 11.68
C LYS A 46 -9.42 -14.19 11.34
N LEU A 47 -10.18 -14.79 10.43
CA LEU A 47 -9.89 -16.13 9.91
C LEU A 47 -8.57 -16.13 9.14
N ALA A 48 -8.35 -15.16 8.26
CA ALA A 48 -7.12 -15.05 7.48
C ALA A 48 -5.88 -14.93 8.39
N ALA A 49 -5.95 -14.10 9.44
CA ALA A 49 -4.87 -13.97 10.40
C ALA A 49 -4.61 -15.26 11.20
N ALA A 50 -5.67 -15.89 11.74
CA ALA A 50 -5.54 -17.15 12.48
C ALA A 50 -4.97 -18.28 11.60
N PHE A 51 -5.42 -18.34 10.34
CA PHE A 51 -4.88 -19.26 9.33
C PHE A 51 -3.40 -19.00 9.07
N GLY A 52 -3.00 -17.74 8.89
CA GLY A 52 -1.61 -17.36 8.67
C GLY A 52 -0.69 -17.72 9.85
N GLU A 53 -1.14 -17.50 11.08
CA GLU A 53 -0.40 -17.89 12.28
C GLU A 53 -0.19 -19.40 12.41
N GLU A 54 -1.21 -20.18 12.04
CA GLU A 54 -1.10 -21.65 12.01
C GLU A 54 -0.13 -22.09 10.92
N LEU A 55 -0.31 -21.58 9.69
CA LEU A 55 0.49 -21.95 8.53
C LEU A 55 1.98 -21.62 8.73
N ALA A 56 2.29 -20.50 9.38
CA ALA A 56 3.66 -20.10 9.67
C ALA A 56 4.40 -21.08 10.59
N GLY A 57 3.69 -21.95 11.33
CA GLY A 57 4.28 -23.04 12.11
C GLY A 57 4.94 -24.13 11.26
N HIS A 58 4.66 -24.19 9.96
CA HIS A 58 5.12 -25.25 9.05
C HIS A 58 6.28 -24.83 8.13
N GLY A 59 6.90 -23.66 8.37
CA GLY A 59 8.10 -23.20 7.67
C GLY A 59 7.96 -23.21 6.15
N SER A 60 8.92 -23.82 5.46
CA SER A 60 8.96 -23.91 3.98
C SER A 60 7.74 -24.61 3.37
N VAL A 61 7.13 -25.58 4.05
CA VAL A 61 5.91 -26.26 3.57
C VAL A 61 4.72 -25.30 3.64
N GLY A 62 4.64 -24.54 4.73
CA GLY A 62 3.67 -23.46 4.88
C GLY A 62 3.85 -22.37 3.82
N LEU A 63 5.09 -21.97 3.51
CA LEU A 63 5.37 -21.05 2.42
C LEU A 63 4.84 -21.56 1.08
N ARG A 64 5.09 -22.83 0.74
CA ARG A 64 4.62 -23.40 -0.53
C ARG A 64 3.09 -23.28 -0.66
N LEU A 65 2.35 -23.67 0.38
CA LEU A 65 0.90 -23.55 0.37
C LEU A 65 0.44 -22.08 0.31
N ALA A 66 1.11 -21.17 1.00
CA ALA A 66 0.81 -19.74 0.91
C ALA A 66 0.99 -19.20 -0.51
N LEU A 67 2.08 -19.57 -1.19
CA LEU A 67 2.36 -19.17 -2.57
C LEU A 67 1.31 -19.74 -3.54
N GLU A 68 0.93 -21.00 -3.37
CA GLU A 68 -0.13 -21.62 -4.17
C GLU A 68 -1.50 -20.95 -4.00
N LEU A 69 -1.84 -20.52 -2.78
CA LEU A 69 -3.07 -19.77 -2.52
C LEU A 69 -3.00 -18.32 -3.04
N ALA A 70 -1.81 -17.72 -3.05
CA ALA A 70 -1.58 -16.39 -3.62
C ALA A 70 -1.75 -16.38 -5.14
N ASP A 71 -1.23 -17.43 -5.80
CA ASP A 71 -1.26 -17.61 -7.26
C ASP A 71 -2.62 -18.15 -7.78
N ALA A 72 -3.60 -18.33 -6.89
CA ALA A 72 -4.90 -18.85 -7.28
C ALA A 72 -5.61 -17.91 -8.29
N GLU A 73 -5.82 -18.43 -9.50
CA GLU A 73 -6.61 -17.77 -10.55
C GLU A 73 -8.10 -17.82 -10.22
N VAL A 74 -8.55 -16.84 -9.43
CA VAL A 74 -9.91 -16.75 -8.93
C VAL A 74 -10.55 -15.42 -9.32
N ASP A 75 -11.82 -15.45 -9.69
CA ASP A 75 -12.59 -14.23 -9.94
C ASP A 75 -12.82 -13.49 -8.62
N GLY A 76 -12.53 -12.18 -8.61
CA GLY A 76 -12.66 -11.31 -7.44
C GLY A 76 -14.08 -11.19 -6.87
N GLU A 77 -15.10 -11.62 -7.61
CA GLU A 77 -16.51 -11.61 -7.17
C GLU A 77 -16.94 -12.95 -6.53
N THR A 78 -16.07 -13.96 -6.55
CA THR A 78 -16.35 -15.30 -6.02
C THR A 78 -15.92 -15.45 -4.57
N ARG A 79 -16.25 -16.59 -3.95
CA ARG A 79 -15.85 -16.89 -2.57
C ARG A 79 -14.36 -17.22 -2.47
N GLU A 80 -13.84 -17.79 -3.54
CA GLU A 80 -12.48 -18.25 -3.77
C GLU A 80 -11.50 -17.08 -3.80
N ALA A 81 -11.96 -15.85 -4.06
CA ALA A 81 -11.17 -14.62 -3.89
C ALA A 81 -10.64 -14.42 -2.46
N PHE A 82 -11.10 -15.21 -1.49
CA PHE A 82 -10.53 -15.23 -0.14
C PHE A 82 -9.18 -15.96 -0.06
N PHE A 83 -8.82 -16.82 -1.02
CA PHE A 83 -7.53 -17.55 -1.02
C PHE A 83 -6.32 -16.60 -1.04
N PRO A 84 -6.20 -15.65 -1.98
CA PRO A 84 -5.10 -14.68 -1.96
C PRO A 84 -5.13 -13.76 -0.73
N VAL A 85 -6.31 -13.51 -0.14
CA VAL A 85 -6.41 -12.78 1.13
C VAL A 85 -5.80 -13.58 2.28
N ALA A 86 -6.13 -14.87 2.39
CA ALA A 86 -5.55 -15.77 3.39
C ALA A 86 -4.02 -15.91 3.20
N ALA A 87 -3.57 -15.99 1.95
CA ALA A 87 -2.16 -16.04 1.59
C ALA A 87 -1.39 -14.79 2.06
N ALA A 88 -1.94 -13.58 1.87
CA ALA A 88 -1.30 -12.33 2.31
C ALA A 88 -0.99 -12.34 3.82
N PHE A 89 -1.96 -12.77 4.64
CA PHE A 89 -1.77 -12.92 6.08
C PHE A 89 -0.74 -13.99 6.42
N ALA A 90 -0.75 -15.12 5.71
CA ALA A 90 0.20 -16.20 5.94
C ALA A 90 1.64 -15.83 5.58
N LEU A 91 1.86 -15.14 4.46
CA LEU A 91 3.17 -14.62 4.05
C LEU A 91 3.70 -13.60 5.08
N CYS A 92 2.85 -12.70 5.57
CA CYS A 92 3.22 -11.78 6.66
C CYS A 92 3.59 -12.52 7.96
N ALA A 93 2.87 -13.58 8.32
CA ALA A 93 3.15 -14.38 9.50
C ALA A 93 4.46 -15.19 9.36
N LEU A 94 4.70 -15.77 8.18
CA LEU A 94 5.94 -16.49 7.84
C LEU A 94 7.16 -15.57 7.95
N GLU A 95 7.09 -14.35 7.42
CA GLU A 95 8.20 -13.40 7.55
C GLU A 95 8.40 -12.98 9.01
N ARG A 96 7.34 -12.62 9.72
CA ARG A 96 7.43 -12.18 11.12
C ARG A 96 8.06 -13.24 12.03
N ARG A 97 7.76 -14.52 11.79
CA ARG A 97 8.34 -15.64 12.54
C ARG A 97 9.71 -16.07 12.05
N ASN A 98 10.25 -15.42 11.01
CA ASN A 98 11.47 -15.83 10.31
C ASN A 98 11.43 -17.34 9.96
N ALA A 99 10.26 -17.82 9.53
CA ALA A 99 9.98 -19.24 9.31
C ALA A 99 10.62 -19.78 8.02
N VAL A 100 11.18 -18.89 7.20
CA VAL A 100 11.86 -19.20 5.95
C VAL A 100 13.34 -18.85 6.06
N SER A 101 14.21 -19.75 5.61
CA SER A 101 15.65 -19.66 5.92
C SER A 101 16.47 -19.24 4.71
N SER A 102 16.11 -19.71 3.51
CA SER A 102 16.91 -19.48 2.31
C SER A 102 16.62 -18.12 1.68
N ALA A 103 17.62 -17.55 0.99
CA ALA A 103 17.44 -16.32 0.23
C ALA A 103 16.40 -16.46 -0.89
N ARG A 104 16.28 -17.66 -1.47
CA ARG A 104 15.27 -17.98 -2.50
C ARG A 104 13.85 -17.90 -1.94
N GLU A 105 13.62 -18.48 -0.78
CA GLU A 105 12.30 -18.43 -0.12
C GLU A 105 11.93 -17.01 0.30
N ARG A 106 12.89 -16.24 0.82
CA ARG A 106 12.67 -14.83 1.16
C ARG A 106 12.27 -14.00 -0.06
N ARG A 107 12.94 -14.22 -1.21
CA ARG A 107 12.55 -13.57 -2.48
C ARG A 107 11.15 -13.98 -2.91
N ALA A 108 10.84 -15.28 -2.92
CA ALA A 108 9.51 -15.75 -3.31
C ALA A 108 8.39 -15.16 -2.42
N LEU A 109 8.64 -15.05 -1.12
CA LEU A 109 7.72 -14.41 -0.18
C LEU A 109 7.54 -12.92 -0.49
N ASP A 110 8.64 -12.20 -0.71
CA ASP A 110 8.65 -10.76 -1.03
C ASP A 110 7.93 -10.48 -2.36
N ASP A 111 8.24 -11.25 -3.40
CA ASP A 111 7.60 -11.16 -4.71
C ASP A 111 6.08 -11.41 -4.60
N ALA A 112 5.66 -12.44 -3.86
CA ALA A 112 4.24 -12.74 -3.68
C ALA A 112 3.50 -11.65 -2.89
N LEU A 113 4.12 -11.05 -1.87
CA LEU A 113 3.53 -9.92 -1.16
C LEU A 113 3.38 -8.69 -2.06
N ALA A 114 4.38 -8.43 -2.92
CA ALA A 114 4.31 -7.35 -3.91
C ALA A 114 3.17 -7.57 -4.92
N GLU A 115 3.01 -8.80 -5.44
CA GLU A 115 1.89 -9.13 -6.35
C GLU A 115 0.52 -8.92 -5.66
N LEU A 116 0.36 -9.41 -4.44
CA LEU A 116 -0.89 -9.25 -3.68
C LEU A 116 -1.19 -7.78 -3.34
N ALA A 117 -0.16 -6.97 -3.07
CA ALA A 117 -0.29 -5.53 -2.87
C ALA A 117 -0.65 -4.79 -4.17
N ALA A 118 -0.19 -5.31 -5.32
CA ALA A 118 -0.46 -4.77 -6.65
C ALA A 118 -1.81 -5.22 -7.25
N ASP A 119 -2.48 -6.20 -6.64
CA ASP A 119 -3.66 -6.87 -7.20
C ASP A 119 -4.79 -5.92 -7.66
N GLU A 120 -5.37 -6.17 -8.83
CA GLU A 120 -6.44 -5.35 -9.39
C GLU A 120 -7.84 -5.69 -8.83
N ARG A 121 -8.00 -6.83 -8.18
CA ARG A 121 -9.24 -7.23 -7.50
C ARG A 121 -9.35 -6.47 -6.18
N ARG A 122 -10.41 -5.68 -6.06
CA ARG A 122 -10.65 -4.82 -4.88
C ARG A 122 -10.57 -5.60 -3.56
N ILE A 123 -11.15 -6.81 -3.52
CA ILE A 123 -11.22 -7.59 -2.29
C ILE A 123 -9.84 -8.09 -1.83
N VAL A 124 -8.99 -8.46 -2.81
CA VAL A 124 -7.62 -8.90 -2.55
C VAL A 124 -6.80 -7.73 -2.03
N ARG A 125 -6.89 -6.55 -2.65
CA ARG A 125 -6.24 -5.33 -2.13
C ARG A 125 -6.63 -5.00 -0.70
N VAL A 126 -7.92 -5.03 -0.38
CA VAL A 126 -8.40 -4.77 0.98
C VAL A 126 -7.81 -5.79 1.95
N GLY A 127 -7.72 -7.06 1.55
CA GLY A 127 -7.08 -8.11 2.33
C GLY A 127 -5.56 -7.91 2.50
N ALA A 128 -4.85 -7.56 1.42
CA ALA A 128 -3.41 -7.32 1.42
C ALA A 128 -3.05 -6.12 2.29
N VAL A 129 -3.74 -4.98 2.14
CA VAL A 129 -3.57 -3.82 3.02
C VAL A 129 -3.84 -4.20 4.47
N ALA A 130 -4.90 -4.96 4.76
CA ALA A 130 -5.17 -5.41 6.12
C ALA A 130 -4.08 -6.33 6.68
N ALA A 131 -3.51 -7.23 5.87
CA ALA A 131 -2.40 -8.10 6.25
C ALA A 131 -1.13 -7.28 6.54
N LEU A 132 -0.79 -6.34 5.66
CA LEU A 132 0.35 -5.44 5.82
C LEU A 132 0.19 -4.54 7.05
N THR A 133 -1.00 -3.98 7.31
CA THR A 133 -1.29 -3.23 8.54
C THR A 133 -1.13 -4.12 9.79
N ALA A 134 -1.66 -5.35 9.76
CA ALA A 134 -1.54 -6.29 10.87
C ALA A 134 -0.07 -6.66 11.14
N ARG A 135 0.76 -6.74 10.10
CA ARG A 135 2.21 -6.96 10.21
C ARG A 135 2.95 -5.73 10.74
N ALA A 136 2.59 -4.56 10.22
CA ALA A 136 3.27 -3.30 10.49
C ALA A 136 3.00 -2.74 11.89
N THR A 137 1.86 -3.09 12.49
CA THR A 137 1.49 -2.75 13.88
C THR A 137 2.16 -3.66 14.94
N ARG A 138 3.10 -4.51 14.54
CA ARG A 138 3.91 -5.33 15.45
C ARG A 138 5.34 -4.80 15.49
N GLU A 139 6.08 -5.17 16.52
CA GLU A 139 7.47 -4.74 16.72
C GLU A 139 8.32 -4.91 15.45
N GLY A 140 9.00 -3.83 15.05
CA GLY A 140 9.85 -3.78 13.84
C GLY A 140 9.09 -3.92 12.52
N GLY A 141 7.75 -3.94 12.55
CA GLY A 141 6.91 -4.16 11.39
C GLY A 141 6.77 -2.96 10.48
N ALA A 142 6.67 -1.76 11.03
CA ALA A 142 6.61 -0.54 10.24
C ALA A 142 7.90 -0.35 9.41
N ASP A 143 9.07 -0.53 10.03
CA ASP A 143 10.37 -0.46 9.32
C ASP A 143 10.49 -1.58 8.26
N THR A 144 9.98 -2.78 8.56
CA THR A 144 9.93 -3.89 7.60
C THR A 144 9.07 -3.57 6.38
N LEU A 145 7.90 -2.97 6.60
CA LEU A 145 7.01 -2.53 5.54
C LEU A 145 7.69 -1.50 4.64
N VAL A 146 8.35 -0.50 5.22
CA VAL A 146 9.09 0.53 4.48
C VAL A 146 10.21 -0.08 3.64
N ARG A 147 10.98 -1.02 4.22
CA ARG A 147 12.03 -1.75 3.49
C ARG A 147 11.48 -2.56 2.32
N TRP A 148 10.36 -3.24 2.48
CA TRP A 148 9.69 -3.94 1.38
C TRP A 148 9.25 -2.96 0.29
N ALA A 149 8.61 -1.86 0.69
CA ALA A 149 8.11 -0.85 -0.23
C ALA A 149 9.22 -0.26 -1.10
N GLU A 150 10.41 -0.03 -0.53
CA GLU A 150 11.58 0.42 -1.28
C GLU A 150 12.01 -0.60 -2.35
N GLY A 151 11.98 -1.90 -2.02
CA GLY A 151 12.29 -2.99 -2.96
C GLY A 151 11.23 -3.18 -4.05
N TRP A 152 9.98 -2.78 -3.80
CA TRP A 152 8.86 -2.97 -4.73
C TRP A 152 8.74 -1.89 -5.81
N ILE A 153 9.42 -0.76 -5.66
CA ILE A 153 9.49 0.27 -6.71
C ILE A 153 10.59 -0.13 -7.70
N VAL A 154 10.19 -0.60 -8.87
CA VAL A 154 11.06 -1.11 -9.95
C VAL A 154 10.87 -0.26 -11.20
N ASP A 155 11.98 0.24 -11.77
CA ASP A 155 11.94 1.17 -12.90
C ASP A 155 11.26 0.58 -14.15
N ASP A 156 11.39 -0.73 -14.36
CA ASP A 156 10.87 -1.45 -15.54
C ASP A 156 9.40 -1.87 -15.41
N ASP A 157 8.80 -1.80 -14.22
CA ASP A 157 7.37 -2.12 -14.01
C ASP A 157 6.67 -1.02 -13.22
N ARG A 158 6.16 -0.04 -13.98
CA ARG A 158 5.54 1.16 -13.43
C ARG A 158 4.16 0.90 -12.83
N GLU A 159 3.34 0.05 -13.45
CA GLU A 159 1.99 -0.19 -12.96
C GLU A 159 2.04 -0.94 -11.62
N ARG A 160 2.91 -1.96 -11.52
CA ARG A 160 3.20 -2.62 -10.25
C ARG A 160 3.74 -1.64 -9.23
N SER A 161 4.74 -0.82 -9.58
CA SER A 161 5.30 0.20 -8.69
C SER A 161 4.26 1.19 -8.17
N PHE A 162 3.31 1.60 -9.02
CA PHE A 162 2.20 2.45 -8.59
C PHE A 162 1.28 1.73 -7.62
N ALA A 163 0.91 0.48 -7.93
CA ALA A 163 -0.04 -0.27 -7.15
C ALA A 163 0.51 -0.69 -5.77
N THR A 164 1.78 -1.11 -5.70
CA THR A 164 2.46 -1.43 -4.43
C THR A 164 2.68 -0.18 -3.58
N SER A 165 3.13 0.93 -4.17
CA SER A 165 3.29 2.21 -3.46
C SER A 165 1.96 2.70 -2.88
N ALA A 166 0.87 2.59 -3.65
CA ALA A 166 -0.45 2.96 -3.15
C ALA A 166 -0.89 2.11 -1.96
N ALA A 167 -0.66 0.79 -1.99
CA ALA A 167 -0.98 -0.10 -0.87
C ALA A 167 -0.20 0.28 0.40
N VAL A 168 1.10 0.57 0.26
CA VAL A 168 1.94 0.99 1.39
C VAL A 168 1.49 2.34 1.95
N LEU A 169 1.17 3.31 1.10
CA LEU A 169 0.63 4.60 1.54
C LEU A 169 -0.70 4.46 2.30
N GLU A 170 -1.57 3.54 1.87
CA GLU A 170 -2.81 3.21 2.58
C GLU A 170 -2.53 2.66 3.99
N VAL A 171 -1.52 1.79 4.13
CA VAL A 171 -1.10 1.24 5.44
C VAL A 171 -0.51 2.33 6.34
N LEU A 172 0.34 3.21 5.79
CA LEU A 172 0.96 4.33 6.51
C LEU A 172 -0.05 5.43 6.90
N GLY A 173 -1.29 5.37 6.40
CA GLY A 173 -2.40 6.18 6.89
C GLY A 173 -2.89 5.79 8.29
N ASP A 174 -2.47 4.65 8.84
CA ASP A 174 -2.80 4.21 10.19
C ASP A 174 -1.76 4.72 11.21
N ARG A 175 -2.22 5.50 12.18
CA ARG A 175 -1.37 6.05 13.25
C ARG A 175 -0.74 4.97 14.14
N ASN A 176 -1.37 3.81 14.28
CA ASN A 176 -0.79 2.70 15.05
C ASN A 176 0.40 2.08 14.31
N VAL A 177 0.42 2.13 12.97
CA VAL A 177 1.59 1.72 12.20
C VAL A 177 2.72 2.75 12.39
N LEU A 178 2.40 4.03 12.27
CA LEU A 178 3.39 5.10 12.45
C LEU A 178 3.98 5.13 13.86
N ALA A 179 3.23 4.70 14.88
CA ALA A 179 3.72 4.57 16.25
C ALA A 179 4.79 3.49 16.43
N GLU A 180 4.84 2.49 15.55
CA GLU A 180 5.85 1.41 15.54
C GLU A 180 7.07 1.74 14.68
N LEU A 181 7.05 2.87 13.94
CA LEU A 181 8.14 3.28 13.06
C LEU A 181 9.33 3.80 13.89
N ARG A 182 10.51 3.25 13.62
CA ARG A 182 11.78 3.67 14.25
C ARG A 182 12.73 4.31 13.25
N ASP A 183 12.61 3.96 11.97
CA ASP A 183 13.43 4.50 10.88
C ASP A 183 12.66 5.55 10.06
N ALA A 184 12.79 6.82 10.47
CA ALA A 184 12.19 7.94 9.76
C ALA A 184 12.89 8.21 8.40
N ASP A 185 14.20 8.00 8.31
CA ASP A 185 14.96 8.29 7.09
C ASP A 185 14.58 7.31 5.97
N GLY A 186 14.47 6.02 6.28
CA GLY A 186 13.96 5.01 5.35
C GLY A 186 12.54 5.33 4.87
N LEU A 187 11.67 5.82 5.77
CA LEU A 187 10.33 6.25 5.39
C LEU A 187 10.37 7.43 4.41
N PHE A 188 11.14 8.49 4.70
CA PHE A 188 11.23 9.65 3.83
C PHE A 188 11.82 9.29 2.46
N ALA A 189 12.81 8.40 2.41
CA ALA A 189 13.34 7.87 1.16
C ALA A 189 12.27 7.14 0.33
N PHE A 190 11.44 6.29 0.95
CA PHE A 190 10.31 5.65 0.27
C PHE A 190 9.31 6.69 -0.26
N LEU A 191 8.91 7.67 0.57
CA LEU A 191 7.94 8.68 0.17
C LEU A 191 8.46 9.56 -0.98
N ASP A 192 9.74 9.91 -0.97
CA ASP A 192 10.38 10.62 -2.08
C ASP A 192 10.31 9.81 -3.37
N ARG A 193 10.62 8.51 -3.32
CA ARG A 193 10.49 7.62 -4.49
C ARG A 193 9.06 7.50 -4.98
N ALA A 194 8.07 7.41 -4.08
CA ALA A 194 6.67 7.32 -4.43
C ALA A 194 6.14 8.61 -5.09
N LEU A 195 6.55 9.79 -4.59
CA LEU A 195 6.23 11.08 -5.20
C LEU A 195 6.92 11.26 -6.56
N ASP A 196 8.20 10.92 -6.64
CA ASP A 196 8.97 10.96 -7.87
C ASP A 196 8.40 10.04 -8.96
N LEU A 197 7.85 8.88 -8.58
CA LEU A 197 7.17 7.97 -9.49
C LEU A 197 5.98 8.64 -10.19
N VAL A 198 5.24 9.49 -9.47
CA VAL A 198 4.12 10.26 -10.04
C VAL A 198 4.63 11.45 -10.86
N GLU A 199 5.65 12.16 -10.37
CA GLU A 199 6.19 13.36 -11.01
C GLU A 199 6.87 13.07 -12.34
N LYS A 200 7.63 11.97 -12.42
CA LYS A 200 8.37 11.54 -13.61
C LYS A 200 7.51 10.70 -14.57
N ALA A 201 6.26 10.41 -14.20
CA ALA A 201 5.37 9.58 -15.02
C ALA A 201 5.05 10.28 -16.36
N PRO A 202 5.04 9.54 -17.48
CA PRO A 202 4.55 10.09 -18.74
C PRO A 202 3.04 10.37 -18.65
N ARG A 203 2.53 11.30 -19.46
CA ARG A 203 1.09 11.63 -19.52
C ARG A 203 0.17 10.42 -19.71
N SER A 204 0.62 9.39 -20.43
CA SER A 204 -0.16 8.16 -20.62
C SER A 204 -0.46 7.42 -19.32
N ALA A 205 0.34 7.63 -18.26
CA ALA A 205 0.13 7.07 -16.94
C ALA A 205 -0.95 7.78 -16.12
N GLU A 206 -1.46 8.94 -16.55
CA GLU A 206 -2.54 9.66 -15.85
C GLU A 206 -3.82 8.82 -15.71
N ARG A 207 -4.04 7.87 -16.63
CA ARG A 207 -5.18 6.93 -16.59
C ARG A 207 -4.95 5.72 -15.66
N SER A 208 -3.72 5.50 -15.19
CA SER A 208 -3.38 4.36 -14.34
C SER A 208 -4.24 4.38 -13.06
N PRO A 209 -4.96 3.29 -12.76
CA PRO A 209 -5.65 3.14 -11.48
C PRO A 209 -4.69 3.23 -10.29
N GLY A 210 -3.50 2.64 -10.38
CA GLY A 210 -2.48 2.68 -9.33
C GLY A 210 -2.01 4.11 -9.05
N ARG A 211 -1.69 4.88 -10.09
CA ARG A 211 -1.28 6.29 -9.94
C ARG A 211 -2.35 7.14 -9.26
N ARG A 212 -3.62 6.99 -9.68
CA ARG A 212 -4.76 7.68 -9.03
C ARG A 212 -4.90 7.28 -7.57
N ARG A 213 -4.63 6.02 -7.23
CA ARG A 213 -4.68 5.50 -5.87
C ARG A 213 -3.60 6.14 -4.98
N ILE A 214 -2.36 6.32 -5.47
CA ILE A 214 -1.32 7.10 -4.77
C ILE A 214 -1.84 8.50 -4.42
N LEU A 215 -2.29 9.25 -5.43
CA LEU A 215 -2.77 10.63 -5.25
C LEU A 215 -3.93 10.71 -4.25
N THR A 216 -4.81 9.71 -4.24
CA THR A 216 -5.95 9.65 -3.31
C THR A 216 -5.53 9.31 -1.88
N SER A 217 -4.49 8.50 -1.70
CA SER A 217 -4.00 8.08 -0.38
C SER A 217 -3.17 9.16 0.31
N LEU A 218 -2.36 9.92 -0.45
CA LEU A 218 -1.43 10.93 0.09
C LEU A 218 -2.04 11.89 1.14
N PRO A 219 -3.25 12.47 0.95
CA PRO A 219 -3.82 13.38 1.94
C PRO A 219 -4.06 12.73 3.31
N LEU A 220 -4.55 11.48 3.33
CA LEU A 220 -4.78 10.76 4.59
C LEU A 220 -3.45 10.32 5.21
N THR A 221 -2.54 9.80 4.39
CA THR A 221 -1.20 9.38 4.83
C THR A 221 -0.45 10.54 5.48
N PHE A 222 -0.37 11.71 4.82
CA PHE A 222 0.36 12.86 5.36
C PHE A 222 -0.33 13.50 6.57
N ALA A 223 -1.66 13.50 6.63
CA ALA A 223 -2.39 13.94 7.83
C ALA A 223 -2.17 13.04 9.05
N ALA A 224 -1.85 11.77 8.85
CA ALA A 224 -1.41 10.87 9.91
C ALA A 224 0.08 11.03 10.23
N LEU A 225 0.92 11.16 9.19
CA LEU A 225 2.38 11.20 9.27
C LEU A 225 2.91 12.42 10.03
N VAL A 226 2.53 13.62 9.59
CA VAL A 226 3.10 14.89 10.10
C VAL A 226 3.03 15.01 11.63
N PRO A 227 1.91 14.71 12.31
CA PRO A 227 1.88 14.78 13.78
C PRO A 227 2.54 13.58 14.48
N SER A 228 2.83 12.50 13.76
CA SER A 228 3.30 11.23 14.34
C SER A 228 4.80 10.98 14.19
N VAL A 229 5.44 11.56 13.17
CA VAL A 229 6.85 11.30 12.85
C VAL A 229 7.65 12.59 12.92
N ARG A 230 8.71 12.59 13.74
CA ARG A 230 9.61 13.74 13.90
C ARG A 230 10.28 14.09 12.57
N GLY A 231 10.29 15.37 12.21
CA GLY A 231 10.90 15.87 10.98
C GLY A 231 10.02 15.73 9.73
N ALA A 232 8.84 15.11 9.84
CA ALA A 232 7.93 14.95 8.70
C ALA A 232 7.37 16.28 8.18
N ASP A 233 7.19 17.27 9.06
CA ASP A 233 6.82 18.63 8.70
C ASP A 233 7.92 19.35 7.91
N GLU A 234 9.17 19.26 8.36
CA GLU A 234 10.33 19.84 7.66
C GLU A 234 10.56 19.17 6.30
N TRP A 235 10.52 17.83 6.25
CA TRP A 235 10.64 17.06 5.01
C TRP A 235 9.51 17.43 4.02
N LEU A 236 8.26 17.48 4.48
CA LEU A 236 7.12 17.82 3.64
C LEU A 236 7.20 19.28 3.14
N ALA A 237 7.71 20.21 3.97
CA ALA A 237 7.95 21.59 3.53
C ALA A 237 8.98 21.65 2.39
N GLY A 238 10.05 20.86 2.48
CA GLY A 238 11.03 20.70 1.40
C GLY A 238 10.38 20.22 0.10
N ARG A 239 9.50 19.22 0.16
CA ARG A 239 8.75 18.73 -1.02
C ARG A 239 7.75 19.76 -1.54
N CYS A 240 7.03 20.47 -0.67
CA CYS A 240 6.12 21.54 -1.07
C CYS A 240 6.83 22.66 -1.84
N ALA A 241 8.09 22.95 -1.50
CA ALA A 241 8.90 23.97 -2.17
C ALA A 241 9.39 23.56 -3.57
N SER A 242 9.55 22.26 -3.84
CA SER A 242 10.12 21.78 -5.11
C SER A 242 9.08 21.28 -6.13
N VAL A 243 7.94 20.74 -5.68
CA VAL A 243 6.99 20.06 -6.56
C VAL A 243 6.32 21.03 -7.54
N GLN A 244 6.51 20.75 -8.83
CA GLN A 244 5.91 21.52 -9.94
C GLN A 244 4.77 20.76 -10.65
N HIS A 245 4.73 19.43 -10.52
CA HIS A 245 3.72 18.62 -11.20
C HIS A 245 2.29 19.01 -10.77
N PRO A 246 1.37 19.34 -11.72
CA PRO A 246 0.03 19.84 -11.40
C PRO A 246 -0.77 18.96 -10.44
N ASP A 247 -0.91 17.66 -10.73
CA ASP A 247 -1.70 16.75 -9.88
C ASP A 247 -1.13 16.59 -8.46
N LEU A 248 0.20 16.56 -8.32
CA LEU A 248 0.85 16.50 -7.02
C LEU A 248 0.69 17.81 -6.26
N ARG A 249 0.78 18.96 -6.93
CA ARG A 249 0.48 20.26 -6.31
C ARG A 249 -0.95 20.33 -5.81
N GLU A 250 -1.92 19.91 -6.62
CA GLU A 250 -3.32 19.84 -6.20
C GLU A 250 -3.48 18.94 -4.96
N THR A 251 -2.86 17.76 -4.99
CA THR A 251 -2.89 16.81 -3.87
C THR A 251 -2.22 17.37 -2.61
N LEU A 252 -1.09 18.07 -2.74
CA LEU A 252 -0.44 18.76 -1.61
C LEU A 252 -1.32 19.88 -1.05
N GLY A 253 -2.09 20.58 -1.88
CA GLY A 253 -3.12 21.50 -1.41
C GLY A 253 -4.15 20.80 -0.51
N LEU A 254 -4.66 19.63 -0.94
CA LEU A 254 -5.58 18.81 -0.13
C LEU A 254 -4.94 18.30 1.16
N VAL A 255 -3.64 18.02 1.16
CA VAL A 255 -2.88 17.66 2.37
C VAL A 255 -2.90 18.84 3.35
N LEU A 256 -2.57 20.05 2.91
CA LEU A 256 -2.59 21.24 3.76
C LEU A 256 -3.97 21.50 4.35
N ASP A 257 -5.03 21.35 3.55
CA ASP A 257 -6.41 21.50 4.01
C ASP A 257 -6.76 20.48 5.10
N LYS A 258 -6.28 19.23 4.99
CA LYS A 258 -6.45 18.24 6.05
C LYS A 258 -5.63 18.55 7.30
N LEU A 259 -4.40 19.04 7.15
CA LEU A 259 -3.52 19.40 8.28
C LEU A 259 -4.09 20.58 9.08
N LYS A 260 -4.74 21.55 8.42
CA LYS A 260 -5.48 22.66 9.08
C LYS A 260 -6.56 22.18 10.05
N GLY A 261 -7.26 21.10 9.69
CA GLY A 261 -8.27 20.48 10.56
C GLY A 261 -7.67 19.57 11.64
N GLY A 262 -6.34 19.39 11.67
CA GLY A 262 -5.62 18.47 12.52
C GLY A 262 -4.99 19.10 13.77
N LYS A 263 -4.19 18.31 14.47
CA LYS A 263 -3.40 18.74 15.65
C LYS A 263 -1.95 19.08 15.26
N VAL A 264 -1.79 19.93 14.26
CA VAL A 264 -0.47 20.40 13.81
C VAL A 264 -0.17 21.75 14.47
N GLY A 265 1.08 21.98 14.88
CA GLY A 265 1.48 23.26 15.46
C GLY A 265 1.36 24.38 14.43
N GLY A 266 0.85 25.55 14.84
CA GLY A 266 0.59 26.68 13.94
C GLY A 266 1.82 27.10 13.13
N SER A 267 2.99 27.19 13.76
CA SER A 267 4.24 27.55 13.07
C SER A 267 4.67 26.54 12.00
N ALA A 268 4.45 25.24 12.22
CA ALA A 268 4.76 24.20 11.25
C ALA A 268 3.80 24.27 10.06
N LEU A 269 2.53 24.55 10.32
CA LEU A 269 1.53 24.75 9.28
C LEU A 269 1.83 26.00 8.44
N ASP A 270 2.17 27.12 9.07
CA ASP A 270 2.56 28.35 8.36
C ASP A 270 3.80 28.13 7.48
N ALA A 271 4.80 27.38 7.98
CA ALA A 271 5.98 27.03 7.20
C ALA A 271 5.64 26.19 5.96
N LEU A 272 4.76 25.20 6.12
CA LEU A 272 4.27 24.36 5.02
C LEU A 272 3.49 25.16 3.96
N GLU A 273 2.62 26.07 4.40
CA GLU A 273 1.88 26.96 3.50
C GLU A 273 2.82 27.89 2.71
N ASN A 274 3.76 28.52 3.41
CA ASN A 274 4.73 29.40 2.78
C ASN A 274 5.58 28.65 1.73
N ALA A 275 6.01 27.43 2.04
CA ALA A 275 6.74 26.58 1.10
C ALA A 275 5.90 26.21 -0.14
N PHE A 276 4.63 25.86 0.06
CA PHE A 276 3.71 25.51 -1.03
C PHE A 276 3.36 26.71 -1.93
N GLU A 277 3.23 27.89 -1.36
CA GLU A 277 3.00 29.13 -2.09
C GLU A 277 4.24 29.55 -2.88
N ALA A 278 5.44 29.44 -2.29
CA ALA A 278 6.71 29.78 -2.93
C ALA A 278 7.00 28.94 -4.18
N SER A 279 6.50 27.71 -4.25
CA SER A 279 6.70 26.85 -5.42
C SER A 279 5.77 27.16 -6.60
N ARG A 280 4.79 28.08 -6.46
CA ARG A 280 3.84 28.40 -7.54
C ARG A 280 4.58 28.90 -8.79
N PRO A 281 4.23 28.40 -9.99
CA PRO A 281 4.72 28.99 -11.22
C PRO A 281 4.39 30.48 -11.26
N PRO A 282 5.31 31.35 -11.73
CA PRO A 282 5.05 32.78 -11.80
C PRO A 282 3.77 33.05 -12.61
N PRO A 283 2.97 34.08 -12.24
CA PRO A 283 1.76 34.43 -12.96
C PRO A 283 2.04 34.56 -14.46
N ARG A 284 1.20 33.95 -15.30
CA ARG A 284 1.31 34.14 -16.75
C ARG A 284 1.16 35.62 -17.07
N ASP A 285 2.23 36.24 -17.55
CA ASP A 285 2.23 37.62 -17.98
C ASP A 285 1.30 37.78 -19.19
N PRO A 286 0.13 38.46 -19.05
CA PRO A 286 -0.82 38.61 -20.13
C PRO A 286 -0.27 39.47 -21.29
N THR A 287 0.83 40.21 -21.07
CA THR A 287 1.48 41.03 -22.10
C THR A 287 2.44 40.25 -23.01
N LYS A 288 2.85 39.02 -22.60
CA LYS A 288 3.71 38.13 -23.40
C LYS A 288 2.93 37.14 -24.28
N ALA A 289 1.61 37.23 -24.32
CA ALA A 289 0.79 36.48 -25.27
C ALA A 289 1.03 37.00 -26.70
N GLY A 290 2.06 36.47 -27.36
CA GLY A 290 2.40 36.81 -28.74
C GLY A 290 1.22 36.56 -29.70
N PRO A 291 1.16 37.29 -30.83
CA PRO A 291 0.05 37.23 -31.80
C PRO A 291 -0.24 35.83 -32.37
N GLU A 292 0.65 34.86 -32.19
CA GLU A 292 0.47 33.47 -32.64
C GLU A 292 -0.56 32.67 -31.81
N ALA A 293 -0.74 32.98 -30.53
CA ALA A 293 -1.69 32.25 -29.67
C ALA A 293 -3.16 32.48 -30.08
N ARG A 294 -3.46 33.58 -30.80
CA ARG A 294 -4.81 33.90 -31.30
C ARG A 294 -5.20 33.18 -32.60
N ARG A 295 -4.27 32.47 -33.27
CA ARG A 295 -4.55 31.84 -34.58
C ARG A 295 -5.20 30.46 -34.52
N LYS A 296 -5.19 29.75 -33.38
CA LYS A 296 -5.71 28.36 -33.28
C LYS A 296 -7.25 28.23 -33.25
N GLY A 297 -8.00 29.32 -33.19
CA GLY A 297 -9.47 29.29 -33.06
C GLY A 297 -10.29 29.29 -34.37
N ARG A 298 -9.69 29.48 -35.54
CA ARG A 298 -10.44 29.59 -36.81
C ARG A 298 -10.41 28.30 -37.62
N ARG A 299 -11.06 27.24 -37.10
CA ARG A 299 -11.38 26.05 -37.92
C ARG A 299 -12.51 26.45 -38.89
N LYS A 300 -12.17 26.46 -40.19
CA LYS A 300 -13.08 26.63 -41.33
C LYS A 300 -14.28 25.66 -41.17
N ARG A 301 -15.49 26.21 -41.05
CA ARG A 301 -16.72 25.49 -41.40
C ARG A 301 -16.66 25.22 -42.92
N ARG A 302 -16.68 23.96 -43.30
CA ARG A 302 -17.16 23.50 -44.60
C ARG A 302 -18.46 22.76 -44.34
#